data_AF-A0A7C5YTL4-F1
#
_entry.id   AF-A0A7C5YTL4-F1
#
_cell.length_a   1.000
_cell.length_b   1.000
_cell.length_c   1.000
_cell.angle_alpha   90.00
_cell.angle_beta   90.00
_cell.angle_gamma   90.00
#
_symmetry.space_group_name_H-M   'P 1'
#
loop_
_entity.id
_entity.type
_entity.pdbx_description
1 polymer ?
#
loop_
_entity_poly.entity_id
_entity_poly.type
_entity_poly.pdbx_seq_one_letter_code
_entity_poly.pdbx_strand_id
1 'polypeptide(L)'
;MADFIRHPHAPENVALEAMLIAAQENLRAGRLERTEELLDALDRVLRSGVFSGPPESDYLALVEAAQKAGYEVQRIELADERATVWAIARWPYLEELTFYWTAAGWRSAAVGR
;
A
#
# COMPACT_ATOMS: atom_id res chain seq x y z
N MET A 1 12.86 -10.10 11.38
CA MET A 1 12.24 -9.32 12.48
C MET A 1 13.06 -8.10 12.95
N ALA A 2 14.39 -8.06 12.83
CA ALA A 2 15.18 -6.94 13.37
C ALA A 2 15.37 -5.70 12.45
N ASP A 3 14.81 -5.71 11.23
CA ASP A 3 14.97 -4.61 10.26
C ASP A 3 13.81 -3.60 10.31
N PHE A 4 12.64 -4.02 10.78
CA PHE A 4 11.44 -3.18 10.98
C PHE A 4 11.71 -2.02 11.97
N ILE A 5 12.64 -2.20 12.92
CA ILE A 5 13.03 -1.18 13.91
C ILE A 5 14.13 -0.24 13.36
N ARG A 6 14.83 -0.62 12.28
CA ARG A 6 15.97 0.14 11.76
C ARG A 6 15.59 1.09 10.62
N HIS A 7 14.57 0.77 9.84
CA HIS A 7 14.08 1.60 8.73
C HIS A 7 12.55 1.63 8.68
N PRO A 8 11.87 2.32 9.61
CA PRO A 8 10.40 2.36 9.64
C PRO A 8 9.78 2.87 8.33
N HIS A 9 10.50 3.73 7.58
CA HIS A 9 10.04 4.28 6.30
C HIS A 9 10.43 3.46 5.06
N ALA A 10 11.07 2.29 5.24
CA ALA A 10 11.36 1.41 4.10
C ALA A 10 10.05 1.05 3.37
N PRO A 11 10.01 1.06 2.03
CA PRO A 11 8.80 0.77 1.26
C PRO A 11 8.09 -0.51 1.71
N GLU A 12 8.85 -1.55 2.05
CA GLU A 12 8.35 -2.84 2.50
C GLU A 12 7.60 -2.76 3.83
N ASN A 13 8.12 -1.98 4.79
CA ASN A 13 7.50 -1.81 6.10
C ASN A 13 6.21 -1.00 5.99
N VAL A 14 6.24 0.07 5.18
CA VAL A 14 5.07 0.90 4.89
C VAL A 14 4.01 0.10 4.13
N ALA A 15 4.41 -0.77 3.20
CA ALA A 15 3.49 -1.65 2.48
C ALA A 15 2.79 -2.65 3.42
N LEU A 16 3.53 -3.28 4.34
CA LEU A 16 2.95 -4.17 5.36
C LEU A 16 1.97 -3.43 6.28
N GLU A 17 2.32 -2.22 6.71
CA GLU A 17 1.42 -1.38 7.52
C GLU A 17 0.15 -1.01 6.75
N ALA A 18 0.29 -0.57 5.50
CA ALA A 18 -0.86 -0.24 4.64
C ALA A 18 -1.76 -1.47 4.40
N MET A 19 -1.19 -2.67 4.22
CA MET A 19 -1.95 -3.92 4.10
C MET A 19 -2.73 -4.24 5.39
N LEU A 20 -2.13 -4.05 6.57
CA LEU A 20 -2.80 -4.26 7.86
C LEU A 20 -3.95 -3.27 8.08
N ILE A 21 -3.74 -2.00 7.74
CA ILE A 21 -4.78 -0.97 7.79
C ILE A 21 -5.93 -1.35 6.84
N ALA A 22 -5.64 -1.72 5.60
CA ALA A 22 -6.64 -2.14 4.63
C ALA A 22 -7.41 -3.39 5.11
N ALA A 23 -6.74 -4.37 5.70
CA ALA A 23 -7.40 -5.56 6.27
C ALA A 23 -8.35 -5.18 7.40
N GLN A 24 -7.93 -4.28 8.31
CA GLN A 24 -8.78 -3.78 9.39
C GLN A 24 -10.03 -3.06 8.86
N GLU A 25 -9.89 -2.26 7.80
CA GLU A 25 -11.00 -1.54 7.18
C GLU A 25 -11.97 -2.46 6.45
N ASN A 26 -11.47 -3.44 5.70
CA ASN A 26 -12.29 -4.47 5.07
C ASN A 26 -13.09 -5.25 6.12
N LEU A 27 -12.44 -5.63 7.23
CA LEU A 27 -13.10 -6.32 8.34
C LEU A 27 -14.24 -5.47 8.94
N ARG A 28 -13.97 -4.19 9.23
CA ARG A 28 -14.98 -3.24 9.75
C ARG A 28 -16.13 -3.03 8.77
N ALA A 29 -15.86 -3.07 7.48
CA ALA A 29 -16.86 -2.96 6.41
C ALA A 29 -17.59 -4.28 6.11
N GLY A 30 -17.29 -5.38 6.82
CA GLY A 30 -17.90 -6.69 6.59
C GLY A 30 -17.41 -7.42 5.33
N ARG A 31 -16.33 -6.95 4.71
CA ARG A 31 -15.73 -7.54 3.49
C ARG A 31 -14.75 -8.66 3.89
N LEU A 32 -15.29 -9.77 4.36
CA LEU A 32 -14.51 -10.87 4.93
C LEU A 32 -13.55 -11.51 3.93
N GLU A 33 -14.00 -11.77 2.70
CA GLU A 33 -13.17 -12.37 1.64
C GLU A 33 -11.91 -11.52 1.35
N ARG A 34 -12.07 -10.19 1.26
CA ARG A 34 -10.94 -9.27 1.05
C ARG A 34 -10.02 -9.18 2.27
N THR A 35 -10.59 -9.37 3.47
CA THR A 35 -9.80 -9.41 4.70
C THR A 35 -8.91 -10.65 4.73
N GLU A 36 -9.48 -11.82 4.43
CA GLU A 36 -8.74 -13.09 4.36
C GLU A 36 -7.65 -13.03 3.28
N GLU A 37 -7.97 -12.52 2.09
CA GLU A 37 -7.00 -12.34 1.00
C GLU A 37 -5.78 -11.52 1.44
N LEU A 38 -6.00 -10.40 2.14
CA LEU A 38 -4.93 -9.53 2.63
C LEU A 38 -4.11 -10.18 3.75
N LEU A 39 -4.76 -10.89 4.67
CA LEU A 39 -4.07 -11.57 5.77
C LEU A 39 -3.22 -12.75 5.27
N ASP A 40 -3.73 -13.52 4.32
CA ASP A 40 -2.97 -14.61 3.66
C ASP A 40 -1.75 -14.05 2.91
N ALA A 41 -1.92 -12.92 2.21
CA ALA A 41 -0.83 -12.21 1.56
C ALA A 41 0.24 -11.72 2.54
N LEU A 42 -0.19 -11.14 3.66
CA LEU A 42 0.70 -10.70 4.72
C LEU A 42 1.50 -11.87 5.30
N ASP A 43 0.84 -13.00 5.56
CA ASP A 43 1.47 -14.22 6.05
C ASP A 43 2.50 -14.79 5.06
N ARG A 44 2.23 -14.73 3.75
CA ARG A 44 3.21 -15.10 2.72
C ARG A 44 4.45 -14.23 2.82
N VAL A 45 4.28 -12.90 2.85
CA VAL A 45 5.40 -11.94 2.92
C VAL A 45 6.19 -12.10 4.22
N LEU A 46 5.52 -12.27 5.36
CA LEU A 46 6.21 -12.43 6.65
C LEU A 46 7.04 -13.72 6.72
N ARG A 47 6.63 -14.77 6.00
CA ARG A 47 7.36 -16.04 5.92
C ARG A 47 8.50 -16.00 4.91
N SER A 48 8.28 -15.41 3.73
CA SER A 48 9.24 -15.44 2.62
C SER A 48 10.18 -14.23 2.60
N GLY A 49 9.75 -13.09 3.13
CA GLY A 49 10.37 -11.78 2.95
C GLY A 49 10.18 -11.18 1.55
N VAL A 50 9.26 -11.73 0.73
CA VAL A 50 9.14 -11.39 -0.70
C VAL A 50 7.70 -11.01 -1.05
N PHE A 51 7.55 -9.90 -1.78
CA PHE A 51 6.28 -9.40 -2.33
C PHE A 51 6.08 -9.87 -3.78
N SER A 52 5.90 -11.18 -3.96
CA SER A 52 5.93 -11.82 -5.30
C SER A 52 4.57 -12.01 -5.98
N GLY A 53 3.45 -11.77 -5.28
CA GLY A 53 2.10 -11.99 -5.83
C GLY A 53 1.13 -10.87 -5.46
N PRO A 54 -0.03 -10.80 -6.11
CA PRO A 54 -1.10 -9.91 -5.67
C PRO A 54 -1.80 -10.47 -4.42
N PRO A 55 -2.28 -9.59 -3.52
CA PRO A 55 -2.18 -8.13 -3.59
C PRO A 55 -0.82 -7.56 -3.11
N GLU A 56 0.06 -8.35 -2.48
CA GLU A 56 1.26 -7.80 -1.82
C GLU A 56 2.21 -7.03 -2.76
N SER A 57 2.42 -7.50 -3.99
CA SER A 57 3.25 -6.81 -4.98
C SER A 57 2.67 -5.46 -5.40
N ASP A 58 1.35 -5.33 -5.41
CA ASP A 58 0.68 -4.07 -5.76
C ASP A 58 0.83 -3.03 -4.64
N TYR A 59 0.70 -3.45 -3.38
CA TYR A 59 0.92 -2.57 -2.24
C TYR A 59 2.36 -2.04 -2.21
N LEU A 60 3.35 -2.91 -2.43
CA LEU A 60 4.75 -2.47 -2.51
C LEU A 60 4.95 -1.47 -3.66
N ALA A 61 4.46 -1.81 -4.86
CA ALA A 61 4.61 -0.95 -6.04
C ALA A 61 3.95 0.43 -5.87
N LEU A 62 2.78 0.50 -5.22
CA LEU A 62 2.09 1.75 -4.90
C LEU A 62 2.88 2.60 -3.90
N VAL A 63 3.42 1.98 -2.84
CA VAL A 63 4.25 2.66 -1.85
C VAL A 63 5.52 3.22 -2.49
N GLU A 64 6.22 2.40 -3.28
CA GLU A 64 7.42 2.85 -4.01
C GLU A 64 7.12 4.01 -4.94
N ALA A 65 6.00 3.94 -5.68
CA ALA A 65 5.60 5.00 -6.61
C ALA A 65 5.28 6.31 -5.87
N ALA A 66 4.58 6.24 -4.74
CA ALA A 66 4.25 7.40 -3.91
C ALA A 66 5.51 8.00 -3.25
N GLN A 67 6.38 7.18 -2.66
CA GLN A 67 7.63 7.63 -2.05
C GLN A 67 8.58 8.26 -3.06
N LYS A 68 8.69 7.69 -4.27
CA LYS A 68 9.45 8.29 -5.37
C LYS A 68 8.93 9.67 -5.79
N ALA A 69 7.64 9.92 -5.61
CA ALA A 69 7.01 11.22 -5.82
C ALA A 69 7.10 12.17 -4.61
N GLY A 70 7.73 11.73 -3.51
CA GLY A 70 7.93 12.53 -2.29
C GLY A 70 6.80 12.43 -1.26
N TYR A 71 5.95 11.41 -1.36
CA TYR A 71 4.83 11.18 -0.45
C TYR A 71 5.09 10.04 0.52
N GLU A 72 4.64 10.19 1.77
CA GLU A 72 4.60 9.15 2.79
C GLU A 72 3.19 8.55 2.86
N VAL A 73 3.04 7.30 2.43
CA VAL A 73 1.75 6.59 2.42
C VAL A 73 1.24 6.36 3.83
N GLN A 74 -0.05 6.65 4.04
CA GLN A 74 -0.76 6.40 5.30
C GLN A 74 -1.84 5.32 5.15
N ARG A 75 -2.44 5.22 3.97
CA ARG A 75 -3.54 4.28 3.68
C ARG A 75 -3.63 4.01 2.19
N ILE A 76 -3.99 2.77 1.84
CA ILE A 76 -4.28 2.38 0.46
C ILE A 76 -5.65 1.69 0.43
N GLU A 77 -6.51 2.11 -0.49
CA GLU A 77 -7.67 1.34 -0.93
C GLU A 77 -7.40 0.85 -2.36
N LEU A 78 -7.26 -0.47 -2.50
CA LEU A 78 -6.97 -1.13 -3.77
C LEU A 78 -8.25 -1.72 -4.36
N ALA A 79 -8.53 -1.40 -5.63
CA ALA A 79 -9.67 -1.89 -6.38
C ALA A 79 -9.25 -2.22 -7.82
N ASP A 80 -8.93 -3.49 -8.07
CA ASP A 80 -8.49 -4.04 -9.37
C ASP A 80 -7.48 -3.12 -10.09
N GLU A 81 -7.90 -2.36 -11.11
CA GLU A 81 -7.04 -1.49 -11.92
C GLU A 81 -6.87 -0.07 -11.37
N ARG A 82 -7.42 0.22 -10.20
CA ARG A 82 -7.37 1.54 -9.55
C ARG A 82 -6.97 1.40 -8.08
N ALA A 83 -6.17 2.34 -7.60
CA ALA A 83 -5.91 2.49 -6.18
C ALA A 83 -6.10 3.93 -5.75
N THR A 84 -6.67 4.11 -4.56
CA THR A 84 -6.70 5.40 -3.86
C THR A 84 -5.68 5.34 -2.74
N VAL A 85 -4.73 6.24 -2.74
CA VAL A 85 -3.64 6.31 -1.76
C VAL A 85 -3.76 7.62 -1.01
N TRP A 86 -3.97 7.56 0.31
CA TRP A 86 -3.89 8.72 1.16
C TRP A 86 -2.47 8.84 1.70
N ALA A 87 -1.81 9.98 1.43
CA ALA A 87 -0.40 10.17 1.73
C ALA A 87 -0.06 11.61 2.13
N ILE A 88 1.08 11.79 2.79
CA ILE A 88 1.55 13.09 3.28
C ILE A 88 2.82 13.46 2.52
N ALA A 89 2.81 14.58 1.79
CA ALA A 89 4.04 15.23 1.31
C ALA A 89 4.44 16.43 2.18
N ARG A 90 3.45 17.08 2.81
CA ARG A 90 3.65 18.23 3.69
C ARG A 90 2.75 18.09 4.90
N TRP A 91 3.34 17.79 6.05
CA TRP A 91 2.59 17.74 7.31
C TRP A 91 1.92 19.11 7.61
N PRO A 92 0.67 19.15 8.11
CA PRO A 92 -0.22 18.04 8.47
C PRO A 92 -1.21 17.63 7.36
N TYR A 93 -0.97 17.98 6.11
CA TYR A 93 -1.93 17.75 5.02
C TYR A 93 -1.90 16.30 4.55
N LEU A 94 -3.07 15.64 4.63
CA LEU A 94 -3.31 14.35 4.01
C LEU A 94 -3.87 14.57 2.61
N GLU A 95 -3.16 14.09 1.60
CA GLU A 95 -3.52 14.22 0.19
C GLU A 95 -4.05 12.88 -0.32
N GLU A 96 -5.07 12.95 -1.19
CA GLU A 96 -5.61 11.78 -1.87
C GLU A 96 -5.01 11.68 -3.28
N LEU A 97 -4.28 10.60 -3.54
CA LEU A 97 -3.67 10.28 -4.82
C LEU A 97 -4.44 9.14 -5.47
N THR A 98 -4.86 9.32 -6.71
CA THR A 98 -5.41 8.21 -7.51
C THR A 98 -4.33 7.61 -8.39
N PHE A 99 -4.15 6.30 -8.30
CA PHE A 99 -3.29 5.50 -9.15
C PHE A 99 -4.11 4.60 -10.07
N TYR A 100 -3.57 4.33 -11.25
CA TYR A 100 -4.14 3.40 -12.24
C TYR A 100 -3.10 2.36 -12.63
N TRP A 101 -3.55 1.12 -12.80
CA TRP A 101 -2.73 0.07 -13.36
C TRP A 101 -2.55 0.30 -14.86
N THR A 102 -1.30 0.22 -15.33
CA THR A 102 -0.95 0.36 -16.75
C THR A 102 -0.03 -0.78 -17.17
N ALA A 103 0.22 -0.92 -18.47
CA ALA A 103 1.22 -1.87 -18.97
C ALA A 103 2.64 -1.64 -18.39
N ALA A 104 2.90 -0.45 -17.83
CA ALA A 104 4.16 -0.10 -17.18
C ALA A 104 4.06 -0.04 -15.64
N GLY A 105 3.04 -0.69 -15.04
CA GLY A 105 2.75 -0.70 -13.60
C GLY A 105 1.86 0.46 -13.14
N TRP A 106 1.77 0.66 -11.82
CA TRP A 106 0.99 1.74 -11.21
C TRP A 106 1.48 3.14 -11.60
N ARG A 107 0.54 4.01 -11.98
CA ARG A 107 0.80 5.42 -12.32
C ARG A 107 -0.21 6.33 -11.64
N SER A 108 0.28 7.40 -11.00
CA SER A 108 -0.59 8.45 -10.46
C SER A 108 -1.26 9.20 -11.60
N ALA A 109 -2.56 9.46 -11.52
CA ALA A 109 -3.14 10.57 -12.26
C ALA A 109 -2.49 11.86 -11.77
N ALA A 110 -2.09 12.73 -12.69
CA ALA A 110 -1.44 13.99 -12.34
C ALA A 110 -2.33 14.77 -11.36
N VAL A 111 -1.83 15.01 -10.15
CA VAL A 111 -2.45 15.93 -9.21
C VAL A 111 -2.16 17.33 -9.74
N GLY A 112 -3.20 18.06 -10.16
CA GLY A 112 -3.08 19.47 -10.49
C GLY A 112 -2.52 20.21 -9.28
N ARG A 113 -1.31 20.76 -9.42
CA ARG A 113 -0.67 21.59 -8.38
C ARG A 113 -1.26 22.99 -8.36
#